data_AF-A0A843KZM5-F1
#
_entry.id   AF-A0A843KZM5-F1
#
_cell.length_a   1.000
_cell.length_b   1.000
_cell.length_c   1.000
_cell.angle_alpha   90.00
_cell.angle_beta   90.00
_cell.angle_gamma   90.00
#
_symmetry.space_group_name_H-M   'P 1'
#
loop_
_entity.id
_entity.type
_entity.pdbx_description
1 polymer ?
#
loop_
_entity_poly.entity_id
_entity_poly.type
_entity_poly.pdbx_seq_one_letter_code
_entity_poly.pdbx_strand_id
1 'polypeptide(L)'
;IRPVIAGTPAARKLMEVADPDRHYLPEMADIDAAIDEITEKRRDFDLCFVFIHNDSGVAYAGTMAYISKARVYALIFGEHAEDLAAEIEFPCEVVAAKAVHNPMPLKRKLDEVMQWAVSKR
;
A
#
# COMPACT_ATOMS: atom_id res chain seq x y z
N ILE A 1 -7.01 -8.06 -11.31
CA ILE A 1 -6.27 -8.05 -10.01
C ILE A 1 -7.26 -8.47 -8.95
N ARG A 2 -6.90 -9.35 -8.02
CA ARG A 2 -7.73 -9.70 -6.85
C ARG A 2 -7.07 -9.11 -5.60
N PRO A 3 -7.55 -7.95 -5.09
CA PRO A 3 -6.88 -7.28 -3.99
C PRO A 3 -7.16 -7.97 -2.66
N VAL A 4 -6.22 -7.85 -1.73
CA VAL A 4 -6.36 -8.23 -0.33
C VAL A 4 -5.93 -7.02 0.46
N ILE A 5 -6.78 -6.55 1.37
CA ILE A 5 -6.46 -5.39 2.20
C ILE A 5 -6.00 -5.84 3.58
N ALA A 6 -4.73 -5.60 3.87
CA ALA A 6 -4.19 -5.74 5.21
C ALA A 6 -4.21 -4.39 5.92
N GLY A 7 -4.66 -4.35 7.17
CA GLY A 7 -4.71 -3.09 7.92
C GLY A 7 -5.14 -3.25 9.37
N THR A 8 -4.98 -2.17 10.13
CA THR A 8 -5.42 -2.11 11.52
C THR A 8 -6.93 -2.32 11.65
N PRO A 9 -7.44 -2.67 12.84
CA PRO A 9 -8.89 -2.82 13.06
C PRO A 9 -9.70 -1.58 12.63
N ALA A 10 -9.19 -0.38 12.90
CA ALA A 10 -9.84 0.87 12.50
C ALA A 10 -9.88 1.05 10.97
N ALA A 11 -8.74 0.82 10.30
CA ALA A 11 -8.66 0.94 8.84
C ALA A 11 -9.61 -0.07 8.17
N ARG A 12 -9.59 -1.34 8.59
CA ARG A 12 -10.50 -2.37 8.07
C ARG A 12 -11.96 -2.00 8.28
N LYS A 13 -12.32 -1.41 9.43
CA LYS A 13 -13.70 -1.01 9.68
C LYS A 13 -14.18 0.09 8.76
N LEU A 14 -13.33 1.07 8.45
CA LEU A 14 -13.65 2.12 7.47
C LEU A 14 -13.89 1.52 6.08
N MET A 15 -13.08 0.54 5.69
CA MET A 15 -13.20 -0.14 4.41
C MET A 15 -14.50 -0.95 4.29
N GLU A 16 -14.90 -1.67 5.35
CA GLU A 16 -16.19 -2.37 5.41
C GLU A 16 -17.40 -1.43 5.23
N VAL A 17 -17.34 -0.25 5.84
CA VAL A 17 -18.43 0.74 5.74
C VAL A 17 -18.43 1.42 4.36
N ALA A 18 -17.26 1.60 3.75
CA ALA A 18 -17.13 2.23 2.43
C ALA A 18 -17.56 1.32 1.27
N ASP A 19 -17.50 0.00 1.45
CA ASP A 19 -17.89 -1.00 0.44
C ASP A 19 -18.74 -2.13 1.07
N PRO A 20 -19.97 -1.81 1.52
CA PRO A 20 -20.81 -2.75 2.27
C PRO A 20 -21.16 -4.01 1.46
N ASP A 21 -21.28 -3.87 0.13
CA ASP A 21 -21.64 -4.94 -0.79
C ASP A 21 -20.41 -5.68 -1.37
N ARG A 22 -19.19 -5.31 -0.94
CA ARG A 22 -17.91 -5.94 -1.33
C ARG A 22 -17.66 -5.97 -2.84
N HIS A 23 -18.00 -4.89 -3.53
CA HIS A 23 -17.72 -4.76 -4.96
C HIS A 23 -16.23 -4.59 -5.26
N TYR A 24 -15.47 -4.02 -4.31
CA TYR A 24 -14.04 -3.71 -4.45
C TYR A 24 -13.17 -4.53 -3.49
N LEU A 25 -13.74 -4.99 -2.37
CA LEU A 25 -13.02 -5.63 -1.26
C LEU A 25 -13.40 -7.10 -1.09
N PRO A 26 -12.79 -8.03 -1.84
CA PRO A 26 -13.13 -9.45 -1.74
C PRO A 26 -12.57 -10.09 -0.46
N GLU A 27 -11.50 -9.53 0.11
CA GLU A 27 -10.82 -10.10 1.28
C GLU A 27 -10.09 -9.02 2.09
N MET A 28 -10.13 -9.15 3.42
CA MET A 28 -9.40 -8.32 4.37
C MET A 28 -8.68 -9.19 5.40
N ALA A 29 -7.48 -8.77 5.78
CA ALA A 29 -6.64 -9.46 6.76
C ALA A 29 -6.15 -8.47 7.83
N ASP A 30 -5.89 -9.00 9.02
CA ASP A 30 -5.11 -8.26 9.98
C ASP A 30 -3.68 -8.02 9.48
N ILE A 31 -3.09 -6.88 9.80
CA ILE A 31 -1.78 -6.48 9.28
C ILE A 31 -0.66 -7.39 9.82
N ASP A 32 -0.73 -7.80 11.08
CA ASP A 32 0.28 -8.68 11.68
C ASP A 32 0.15 -10.09 11.11
N ALA A 33 -1.09 -10.58 10.98
CA ALA A 33 -1.36 -11.87 10.34
C ALA A 33 -0.87 -11.93 8.88
N ALA A 34 -0.97 -10.83 8.14
CA ALA A 34 -0.46 -10.74 6.77
C ALA A 34 1.07 -10.81 6.73
N ILE A 35 1.77 -10.14 7.65
CA ILE A 35 3.23 -10.24 7.80
C ILE A 35 3.63 -11.68 8.10
N ASP A 36 2.94 -12.35 9.04
CA ASP A 36 3.22 -13.73 9.41
C ASP A 36 3.05 -14.69 8.23
N GLU A 37 1.95 -14.59 7.49
CA GLU A 37 1.68 -15.44 6.31
C GLU A 37 2.77 -15.32 5.24
N ILE A 38 3.26 -14.11 5.00
CA ILE A 38 4.29 -13.83 3.99
C ILE A 38 5.66 -14.32 4.49
N THR A 39 5.98 -14.03 5.75
CA THR A 39 7.24 -14.46 6.37
C THR A 39 7.36 -15.99 6.41
N GLU A 40 6.27 -16.68 6.73
CA GLU A 40 6.17 -18.14 6.73
C GLU A 40 6.04 -18.75 5.32
N LYS A 41 6.01 -17.92 4.27
CA LYS A 41 5.84 -18.30 2.87
C LYS A 41 4.56 -19.10 2.60
N ARG A 42 3.54 -18.94 3.44
CA ARG A 42 2.20 -19.53 3.25
C ARG A 42 1.43 -18.81 2.14
N ARG A 43 1.72 -17.53 1.93
CA ARG A 43 1.09 -16.67 0.92
C ARG A 43 2.07 -15.60 0.46
N ASP A 44 1.95 -15.15 -0.77
CA ASP A 44 2.67 -13.97 -1.28
C ASP A 44 1.91 -13.34 -2.45
N PHE A 45 2.36 -12.18 -2.91
CA PHE A 45 1.69 -11.38 -3.94
C PHE A 45 2.66 -10.95 -5.05
N ASP A 46 2.11 -10.52 -6.18
CA ASP A 46 2.90 -9.95 -7.28
C ASP A 46 3.12 -8.44 -7.08
N LEU A 47 2.17 -7.76 -6.44
CA LEU A 47 2.15 -6.31 -6.22
C LEU A 47 1.76 -6.03 -4.77
N CYS A 48 2.47 -5.10 -4.12
CA CYS A 48 2.17 -4.64 -2.77
C CYS A 48 2.06 -3.11 -2.78
N PHE A 49 0.92 -2.56 -2.35
CA PHE A 49 0.71 -1.13 -2.25
C PHE A 49 0.58 -0.77 -0.76
N VAL A 50 1.45 0.10 -0.28
CA VAL A 50 1.46 0.55 1.12
C VAL A 50 1.08 2.02 1.18
N PHE A 51 -0.01 2.32 1.88
CA PHE A 51 -0.46 3.70 2.11
C PHE A 51 0.25 4.28 3.34
N ILE A 52 0.98 5.37 3.14
CA ILE A 52 1.89 5.95 4.14
C ILE A 52 1.48 7.40 4.42
N HIS A 53 1.16 7.69 5.68
CA HIS A 53 0.89 9.04 6.18
C HIS A 53 1.67 9.37 7.46
N ASN A 54 2.55 8.46 7.88
CA ASN A 54 3.43 8.56 9.05
C ASN A 54 4.52 7.48 8.96
N ASP A 55 5.48 7.53 9.89
CA ASP A 55 6.66 6.66 9.96
C ASP A 55 6.31 5.17 10.12
N SER A 56 5.18 4.84 10.76
CA SER A 56 4.73 3.45 10.88
C SER A 56 4.40 2.83 9.51
N GLY A 57 3.88 3.64 8.58
CA GLY A 57 3.68 3.20 7.20
C GLY A 57 4.99 2.95 6.46
N VAL A 58 6.03 3.76 6.72
CA VAL A 58 7.38 3.57 6.17
C VAL A 58 7.98 2.27 6.67
N ALA A 59 7.90 2.01 7.98
CA ALA A 59 8.38 0.77 8.58
C ALA A 59 7.70 -0.47 7.97
N TYR A 60 6.38 -0.43 7.80
CA TYR A 60 5.64 -1.54 7.18
C TYR A 60 6.05 -1.77 5.72
N ALA A 61 6.18 -0.70 4.93
CA ALA A 61 6.68 -0.81 3.55
C ALA A 61 8.08 -1.42 3.49
N GLY A 62 8.97 -1.03 4.42
CA GLY A 62 10.30 -1.62 4.56
C GLY A 62 10.24 -3.12 4.86
N THR A 63 9.41 -3.54 5.82
CA THR A 63 9.19 -4.97 6.10
C THR A 63 8.78 -5.71 4.84
N MET A 64 7.75 -5.24 4.15
CA MET A 64 7.24 -5.87 2.93
C MET A 64 8.29 -5.95 1.83
N ALA A 65 9.11 -4.91 1.64
CA ALA A 65 10.18 -4.88 0.64
C ALA A 65 11.25 -5.97 0.84
N TYR A 66 11.44 -6.44 2.07
CA TYR A 66 12.44 -7.48 2.38
C TYR A 66 11.85 -8.88 2.52
N ILE A 67 10.59 -9.03 2.95
CA ILE A 67 9.98 -10.36 3.18
C ILE A 67 9.18 -10.89 1.99
N SER A 68 8.62 -10.00 1.15
CA SER A 68 7.76 -10.38 0.03
C SER A 68 8.52 -10.35 -1.29
N LYS A 69 8.12 -11.22 -2.23
CA LYS A 69 8.58 -11.12 -3.63
C LYS A 69 7.87 -10.01 -4.43
N ALA A 70 6.83 -9.39 -3.85
CA ALA A 70 6.00 -8.42 -4.53
C ALA A 70 6.80 -7.16 -4.91
N ARG A 71 6.42 -6.54 -6.04
CA ARG A 71 6.87 -5.17 -6.30
C ARG A 71 6.14 -4.23 -5.34
N VAL A 72 6.90 -3.57 -4.47
CA VAL A 72 6.37 -2.65 -3.46
C VAL A 72 6.20 -1.25 -4.04
N TYR A 73 5.04 -0.66 -3.80
CA TYR A 73 4.69 0.73 -4.11
C TYR A 73 4.38 1.47 -2.81
N ALA A 74 5.22 2.44 -2.46
CA ALA A 74 4.99 3.33 -1.33
C ALA A 74 4.12 4.51 -1.76
N LEU A 75 2.85 4.50 -1.35
CA LEU A 75 1.87 5.55 -1.66
C LEU A 75 1.83 6.56 -0.51
N ILE A 76 2.58 7.65 -0.64
CA ILE A 76 2.83 8.59 0.45
C ILE A 76 1.96 9.83 0.28
N PHE A 77 1.25 10.19 1.34
CA PHE A 77 0.36 11.35 1.36
C PHE A 77 0.39 12.09 2.70
N GLY A 78 -0.24 13.26 2.74
CA GLY A 78 -0.20 14.16 3.89
C GLY A 78 0.71 15.37 3.68
N GLU A 79 0.79 16.20 4.72
CA GLU A 79 1.57 17.45 4.68
C GLU A 79 3.08 17.19 4.59
N HIS A 80 3.55 16.11 5.23
CA HIS A 80 4.94 15.67 5.34
C HIS A 80 5.31 14.58 4.31
N ALA A 81 4.58 14.49 3.20
CA ALA A 81 4.76 13.40 2.23
C ALA A 81 6.17 13.36 1.61
N GLU A 82 6.83 14.51 1.47
CA GLU A 82 8.20 14.62 0.95
C GLU A 82 9.23 14.18 1.99
N ASP A 83 9.03 14.55 3.27
CA ASP A 83 9.90 14.15 4.38
C ASP A 83 9.87 12.61 4.54
N LEU A 84 8.67 12.02 4.57
CA LEU A 84 8.49 10.57 4.64
C LEU A 84 9.07 9.84 3.42
N ALA A 85 9.04 10.47 2.23
CA ALA A 85 9.65 9.89 1.04
C ALA A 85 11.18 9.84 1.14
N ALA A 86 11.79 10.83 1.79
CA ALA A 86 13.24 10.90 1.97
C ALA A 86 13.78 9.84 2.95
N GLU A 87 12.92 9.31 3.83
CA GLU A 87 13.27 8.22 4.77
C GLU A 87 13.32 6.83 4.11
N ILE A 88 12.84 6.69 2.88
CA ILE A 88 12.81 5.39 2.19
C ILE A 88 14.19 5.04 1.64
N GLU A 89 14.84 4.08 2.30
CA GLU A 89 16.14 3.52 1.90
C GLU A 89 16.06 2.08 1.35
N PHE A 90 14.86 1.52 1.22
CA PHE A 90 14.61 0.14 0.78
C PHE A 90 14.05 0.08 -0.65
N PRO A 91 14.17 -1.07 -1.35
CA PRO A 91 13.75 -1.18 -2.75
C PRO A 91 12.23 -1.10 -2.91
N CYS A 92 11.71 0.04 -3.36
CA CYS A 92 10.31 0.23 -3.72
C CYS A 92 10.12 1.33 -4.77
N GLU A 93 8.93 1.39 -5.35
CA GLU A 93 8.48 2.51 -6.19
C GLU A 93 7.78 3.56 -5.33
N VAL A 94 8.31 4.78 -5.28
CA VAL A 94 7.75 5.85 -4.45
C VAL A 94 6.75 6.70 -5.24
N VAL A 95 5.53 6.84 -4.71
CA VAL A 95 4.46 7.68 -5.25
C VAL A 95 4.01 8.64 -4.14
N ALA A 96 4.63 9.82 -4.08
CA ALA A 96 4.36 10.81 -3.04
C ALA A 96 3.51 11.98 -3.57
N ALA A 97 2.51 12.43 -2.81
CA ALA A 97 1.76 13.64 -3.10
C ALA A 97 1.38 14.40 -1.83
N LYS A 98 1.60 15.72 -1.81
CA LYS A 98 1.07 16.59 -0.75
C LYS A 98 -0.45 16.68 -0.86
N ALA A 99 -1.14 15.76 -0.20
CA ALA A 99 -2.58 15.56 -0.28
C ALA A 99 -3.12 15.19 1.11
N VAL A 100 -3.89 16.10 1.73
CA VAL A 100 -4.46 15.88 3.07
C VAL A 100 -5.92 15.43 2.98
N HIS A 101 -6.70 16.02 2.07
CA HIS A 101 -8.14 15.71 1.92
C HIS A 101 -8.56 15.39 0.48
N ASN A 102 -7.79 15.85 -0.51
CA ASN A 102 -8.09 15.61 -1.93
C ASN A 102 -7.27 14.40 -2.41
N PRO A 103 -7.89 13.26 -2.76
CA PRO A 103 -7.16 12.07 -3.21
C PRO A 103 -6.66 12.19 -4.66
N MET A 104 -7.13 13.17 -5.43
CA MET A 104 -6.86 13.25 -6.88
C MET A 104 -5.38 13.39 -7.25
N PRO A 105 -4.53 14.17 -6.54
CA PRO A 105 -3.11 14.23 -6.84
C PRO A 105 -2.42 12.87 -6.71
N LEU A 106 -2.70 12.13 -5.63
CA LEU A 106 -2.12 10.80 -5.42
C LEU A 106 -2.62 9.81 -6.48
N LYS A 107 -3.93 9.82 -6.76
CA LYS A 107 -4.54 8.98 -7.80
C LYS A 107 -3.88 9.20 -9.17
N ARG A 108 -3.67 10.45 -9.59
CA ARG A 108 -3.06 10.77 -10.90
C ARG A 108 -1.64 10.21 -11.00
N LYS A 109 -0.81 10.41 -9.96
CA LYS A 109 0.56 9.86 -9.94
C LYS A 109 0.55 8.33 -9.95
N LEU A 110 -0.38 7.71 -9.22
CA LEU A 110 -0.54 6.25 -9.26
C LEU A 110 -0.94 5.77 -10.65
N ASP A 111 -1.92 6.41 -11.30
CA ASP A 111 -2.36 6.06 -12.66
C ASP A 111 -1.19 6.13 -13.65
N GLU A 112 -0.35 7.16 -13.57
CA GLU A 112 0.87 7.29 -14.38
C GLU A 112 1.80 6.10 -14.16
N VAL A 113 2.12 5.75 -12.91
CA VAL A 113 3.01 4.61 -12.61
C VAL A 113 2.41 3.27 -13.08
N MET A 114 1.09 3.09 -12.93
CA MET A 114 0.41 1.85 -13.30
C MET A 114 0.28 1.67 -14.81
N GLN A 115 0.07 2.74 -15.58
CA GLN A 115 0.03 2.67 -17.04
C GLN A 115 1.35 2.11 -17.62
N TRP A 116 2.49 2.47 -17.01
CA TRP A 116 3.81 1.99 -17.43
C TRP A 116 4.05 0.53 -17.00
N ALA A 117 3.56 0.15 -15.81
CA ALA A 117 3.70 -1.22 -15.31
C ALA A 117 2.90 -2.24 -16.15
N VAL A 118 1.77 -1.82 -16.73
CA VAL A 118 0.95 -2.67 -17.62
C VAL A 118 1.52 -2.71 -19.06
N SER A 119 2.20 -1.65 -19.51
CA SER A 119 2.84 -1.59 -20.84
C SER A 119 4.12 -2.46 -20.95
N LYS A 120 4.74 -2.82 -19.81
CA LYS A 120 5.94 -3.68 -19.75
C LYS A 120 5.64 -5.17 -19.53
N ARG A 121 4.39 -5.61 -19.70
CA ARG A 121 4.02 -7.03 -19.71
C ARG A 121 4.05 -7.62 -21.11
#